data_AF-A0A1M3ND05-F1
#
_entry.id   AF-A0A1M3ND05-F1
#
_cell.length_a   1.000
_cell.length_b   1.000
_cell.length_c   1.000
_cell.angle_alpha   90.00
_cell.angle_beta   90.00
_cell.angle_gamma   90.00
#
_symmetry.space_group_name_H-M   'P 1'
#
loop_
_entity.id
_entity.type
_entity.pdbx_description
1 polymer ?
#
loop_
_entity_poly.entity_id
_entity_poly.type
_entity_poly.pdbx_seq_one_letter_code
_entity_poly.pdbx_strand_id
1 'polypeptide(L)'
;MTHADAHLNGAGPGAEITRTGDPDYDFGGACFDLDKPEDREIVRFVLSQALFGEATGVYCGKSLYAAGSLEAARFYVRQAKQELAHLQLFADIFRALDMKPVPAHWVVKLLSSHNNYYPLKVLMEHAIGEGMVLDIFKDLLLQTLPDSDPRVPLIKKKLRLVCREEEEHIAWGEKETRRLLAEKPWLKTPYFGLLELQMSVLPLLVRAFEKRAGNHPVLAHLPGFLAHVQRRVYQQGKELGFVPDTRPGAAKRAAAMGFGLAVFARSQFARSQSRLEKIYIAELGLS
;
A
#
# COMPACT_ATOMS: atom_id res chain seq x y z
N MET A 1 1.40 -3.81 47.56
CA MET A 1 0.09 -3.31 47.07
C MET A 1 0.36 -2.19 46.09
N THR A 2 0.10 -2.25 44.79
CA THR A 2 -0.24 -3.28 43.80
C THR A 2 -0.28 -2.45 42.51
N HIS A 3 0.50 -2.85 41.52
CA HIS A 3 0.53 -2.22 40.21
C HIS A 3 -0.87 -2.22 39.58
N ALA A 4 -1.29 -1.08 39.03
CA ALA A 4 -2.51 -1.00 38.24
C ALA A 4 -2.20 -1.50 36.82
N ASP A 5 -2.77 -2.66 36.51
CA ASP A 5 -2.75 -3.32 35.21
C ASP A 5 -3.44 -2.46 34.14
N ALA A 6 -2.69 -2.15 33.08
CA ALA A 6 -3.25 -1.65 31.85
C ALA A 6 -3.91 -2.82 31.11
N HIS A 7 -5.24 -2.79 31.04
CA HIS A 7 -6.05 -3.74 30.28
C HIS A 7 -5.66 -3.71 28.78
N LEU A 8 -4.95 -4.77 28.36
CA LEU A 8 -4.84 -5.21 26.98
C LEU A 8 -6.16 -5.91 26.59
N ASN A 9 -7.11 -5.19 25.99
CA ASN A 9 -8.15 -5.80 25.17
C ASN A 9 -7.45 -6.21 23.85
N GLY A 10 -7.24 -7.48 23.50
CA GLY A 10 -8.14 -8.61 23.66
C GLY A 10 -8.92 -8.89 22.37
N ALA A 11 -8.33 -8.68 21.18
CA ALA A 11 -8.89 -9.21 19.93
C ALA A 11 -8.28 -10.60 19.67
N GLY A 12 -9.12 -11.63 19.78
CA GLY A 12 -8.75 -13.03 19.58
C GLY A 12 -8.32 -13.37 18.14
N PRO A 13 -7.99 -14.65 17.87
CA PRO A 13 -7.71 -15.13 16.53
C PRO A 13 -9.01 -15.07 15.71
N GLY A 14 -9.06 -14.19 14.71
CA GLY A 14 -10.21 -14.08 13.80
C GLY A 14 -10.92 -12.71 13.78
N ALA A 15 -10.32 -11.63 14.28
CA ALA A 15 -10.83 -10.30 13.95
C ALA A 15 -10.80 -10.11 12.43
N GLU A 16 -11.98 -10.01 11.84
CA GLU A 16 -12.22 -9.81 10.41
C GLU A 16 -11.51 -8.52 9.98
N ILE A 17 -10.53 -8.65 9.09
CA ILE A 17 -9.87 -7.50 8.45
C ILE A 17 -10.78 -7.16 7.28
N THR A 18 -11.65 -6.17 7.41
CA THR A 18 -12.62 -5.84 6.35
C THR A 18 -12.43 -4.41 5.90
N ARG A 19 -11.44 -4.19 5.04
CA ARG A 19 -11.53 -3.12 4.05
C ARG A 19 -12.37 -3.62 2.88
N THR A 20 -13.47 -2.93 2.64
CA THR A 20 -14.38 -3.05 1.48
C THR A 20 -15.18 -4.35 1.40
N GLY A 21 -16.44 -4.26 0.97
CA GLY A 21 -17.26 -5.42 0.62
C GLY A 21 -16.78 -6.17 -0.65
N ASP A 22 -15.54 -5.95 -1.08
CA ASP A 22 -14.89 -6.76 -2.10
C ASP A 22 -14.36 -8.04 -1.42
N PRO A 23 -14.65 -9.23 -1.97
CA PRO A 23 -14.20 -10.48 -1.39
C PRO A 23 -12.68 -10.63 -1.56
N ASP A 24 -11.99 -11.04 -0.50
CA ASP A 24 -10.57 -11.40 -0.50
C ASP A 24 -10.26 -12.40 -1.63
N TYR A 25 -9.05 -12.33 -2.20
CA TYR A 25 -8.63 -13.38 -3.12
C TYR A 25 -8.36 -14.69 -2.38
N ASP A 26 -9.03 -15.77 -2.78
CA ASP A 26 -8.86 -17.10 -2.18
C ASP A 26 -7.68 -17.87 -2.81
N PHE A 27 -6.67 -18.19 -1.99
CA PHE A 27 -5.55 -19.05 -2.39
C PHE A 27 -5.87 -20.56 -2.30
N GLY A 28 -7.10 -20.95 -1.95
CA GLY A 28 -7.55 -22.34 -1.92
C GLY A 28 -6.79 -23.20 -0.91
N GLY A 29 -6.29 -22.59 0.17
CA GLY A 29 -5.44 -23.25 1.17
C GLY A 29 -4.00 -23.49 0.71
N ALA A 30 -3.58 -22.97 -0.45
CA ALA A 30 -2.19 -23.07 -0.89
C ALA A 30 -1.25 -22.39 0.12
N CYS A 31 -0.20 -23.10 0.52
CA CYS A 31 0.79 -22.60 1.47
C CYS A 31 2.20 -22.71 0.89
N PHE A 32 3.07 -21.80 1.33
CA PHE A 32 4.51 -21.96 1.21
C PHE A 32 5.00 -23.06 2.17
N ASP A 33 6.08 -23.71 1.79
CA ASP A 33 6.80 -24.67 2.62
C ASP A 33 8.13 -24.05 3.10
N LEU A 34 8.16 -23.58 4.34
CA LEU A 34 9.32 -22.86 4.89
C LEU A 34 10.54 -23.74 5.17
N ASP A 35 10.45 -25.06 4.96
CA ASP A 35 11.59 -25.98 4.98
C ASP A 35 12.25 -26.12 3.59
N LYS A 36 11.55 -25.71 2.52
CA LYS A 36 12.11 -25.69 1.16
C LYS A 36 12.88 -24.40 0.89
N PRO A 37 14.15 -24.48 0.46
CA PRO A 37 14.94 -23.29 0.11
C PRO A 37 14.29 -22.39 -0.93
N GLU A 38 13.56 -22.95 -1.90
CA GLU A 38 12.91 -22.22 -2.98
C GLU A 38 11.77 -21.33 -2.47
N ASP A 39 10.87 -21.89 -1.66
CA ASP A 39 9.75 -21.18 -1.02
C ASP A 39 10.27 -20.12 -0.05
N ARG A 40 11.31 -20.45 0.74
CA ARG A 40 12.00 -19.49 1.60
C ARG A 40 12.52 -18.30 0.81
N GLU A 41 13.09 -18.53 -0.39
CA GLU A 41 13.59 -17.46 -1.23
C GLU A 41 12.45 -16.54 -1.73
N ILE A 42 11.31 -17.12 -2.10
CA ILE A 42 10.13 -16.38 -2.56
C ILE A 42 9.56 -15.54 -1.41
N VAL A 43 9.34 -16.13 -0.24
CA VAL A 43 8.85 -15.43 0.95
C VAL A 43 9.81 -14.30 1.34
N ARG A 44 11.12 -14.59 1.35
CA ARG A 44 12.16 -13.58 1.59
C ARG A 44 12.07 -12.42 0.60
N PHE A 45 11.86 -12.71 -0.69
CA PHE A 45 11.71 -11.67 -1.70
C PHE A 45 10.49 -10.79 -1.40
N VAL A 46 9.31 -11.39 -1.18
CA VAL A 46 8.06 -10.67 -0.92
C VAL A 46 8.18 -9.78 0.31
N LEU A 47 8.65 -10.34 1.43
CA LEU A 47 8.89 -9.59 2.66
C LEU A 47 9.93 -8.47 2.48
N SER A 48 10.91 -8.64 1.60
CA SER A 48 11.91 -7.60 1.32
C SER A 48 11.32 -6.45 0.52
N GLN A 49 10.41 -6.73 -0.41
CA GLN A 49 9.70 -5.69 -1.16
C GLN A 49 8.77 -4.90 -0.24
N ALA A 50 8.07 -5.60 0.65
CA ALA A 50 7.25 -5.00 1.69
C ALA A 50 8.06 -4.09 2.62
N LEU A 51 9.17 -4.60 3.19
CA LEU A 51 10.07 -3.81 4.03
C LEU A 51 10.58 -2.55 3.32
N PHE A 52 10.89 -2.64 2.03
CA PHE A 52 11.26 -1.46 1.26
C PHE A 52 10.11 -0.47 1.14
N GLY A 53 8.88 -0.95 0.93
CA GLY A 53 7.65 -0.16 0.99
C GLY A 53 7.53 0.63 2.30
N GLU A 54 7.63 -0.04 3.44
CA GLU A 54 7.62 0.61 4.78
C GLU A 54 8.73 1.65 4.92
N ALA A 55 9.95 1.34 4.44
CA ALA A 55 11.07 2.27 4.48
C ALA A 55 10.82 3.52 3.64
N THR A 56 10.11 3.37 2.51
CA THR A 56 9.64 4.50 1.72
C THR A 56 8.47 5.24 2.39
N GLY A 57 7.59 4.52 3.10
CA GLY A 57 6.45 5.06 3.84
C GLY A 57 6.85 6.06 4.92
N VAL A 58 7.99 5.85 5.61
CA VAL A 58 8.53 6.80 6.60
C VAL A 58 8.68 8.23 6.08
N TYR A 59 8.94 8.40 4.77
CA TYR A 59 9.05 9.73 4.18
C TYR A 59 7.71 10.48 4.07
N CYS A 60 6.58 9.88 4.44
CA CYS A 60 5.34 10.59 4.70
C CYS A 60 5.54 11.78 5.67
N GLY A 61 6.55 11.72 6.56
CA GLY A 61 6.94 12.85 7.40
C GLY A 61 7.31 14.12 6.63
N LYS A 62 7.88 14.02 5.42
CA LYS A 62 8.15 15.20 4.55
C LYS A 62 6.85 15.91 4.14
N SER A 63 5.75 15.20 4.12
CA SER A 63 4.44 15.68 3.67
C SER A 63 3.68 16.45 4.73
N LEU A 64 4.15 16.42 5.98
CA LEU A 64 3.71 17.34 7.02
C LEU A 64 3.81 18.80 6.55
N TYR A 65 4.87 19.15 5.81
CA TYR A 65 5.06 20.50 5.27
C TYR A 65 4.04 20.87 4.17
N ALA A 66 3.49 19.87 3.49
CA ALA A 66 2.48 20.06 2.44
C ALA A 66 1.04 19.82 2.93
N ALA A 67 0.85 19.50 4.22
CA ALA A 67 -0.44 19.17 4.80
C ALA A 67 -1.45 20.30 4.55
N GLY A 68 -2.62 19.93 4.02
CA GLY A 68 -3.68 20.88 3.66
C GLY A 68 -4.52 21.37 4.83
N SER A 69 -4.39 20.75 6.00
CA SER A 69 -5.13 21.03 7.23
C SER A 69 -4.37 20.50 8.46
N LEU A 70 -4.78 20.90 9.65
CA LEU A 70 -4.34 20.35 10.94
C LEU A 70 -4.73 18.87 11.06
N GLU A 71 -5.85 18.45 10.47
CA GLU A 71 -6.23 17.04 10.40
C GLU A 71 -5.18 16.24 9.61
N ALA A 72 -4.83 16.71 8.41
CA ALA A 72 -3.80 16.11 7.58
C ALA A 72 -2.43 16.12 8.29
N ALA A 73 -2.09 17.20 8.99
CA ALA A 73 -0.85 17.29 9.75
C ALA A 73 -0.80 16.25 10.88
N ARG A 74 -1.88 16.12 11.68
CA ARG A 74 -1.99 15.09 12.72
C ARG A 74 -1.91 13.68 12.15
N PHE A 75 -2.54 13.45 11.00
CA PHE A 75 -2.46 12.18 10.28
C PHE A 75 -1.00 11.85 9.94
N TYR A 76 -0.26 12.75 9.28
CA TYR A 76 1.12 12.48 8.89
C TYR A 76 2.07 12.26 10.06
N VAL A 77 1.86 12.96 11.19
CA VAL A 77 2.65 12.71 12.41
C VAL A 77 2.38 11.31 12.95
N ARG A 78 1.10 10.88 12.97
CA ARG A 78 0.73 9.53 13.39
C ARG A 78 1.30 8.48 12.45
N GLN A 79 1.08 8.62 11.14
CA GLN A 79 1.57 7.68 10.14
C GLN A 79 3.09 7.56 10.21
N ALA A 80 3.86 8.66 10.26
CA ALA A 80 5.31 8.58 10.33
C ALA A 80 5.82 7.75 11.54
N LYS A 81 5.09 7.80 12.66
CA LYS A 81 5.40 6.95 13.83
C LYS A 81 5.06 5.48 13.57
N GLN A 82 3.94 5.20 12.89
CA GLN A 82 3.50 3.85 12.52
C GLN A 82 4.49 3.19 11.56
N GLU A 83 4.88 3.89 10.50
CA GLU A 83 5.86 3.44 9.50
C GLU A 83 7.22 3.10 10.13
N LEU A 84 7.69 3.92 11.08
CA LEU A 84 8.90 3.62 11.85
C LEU A 84 8.75 2.35 12.71
N ALA A 85 7.56 2.12 13.28
CA ALA A 85 7.28 0.90 14.02
C ALA A 85 7.19 -0.32 13.08
N HIS A 86 6.63 -0.17 11.87
CA HIS A 86 6.57 -1.22 10.86
C HIS A 86 7.97 -1.69 10.47
N LEU A 87 8.95 -0.79 10.31
CA LEU A 87 10.35 -1.19 10.07
C LEU A 87 10.88 -2.14 11.15
N GLN A 88 10.60 -1.86 12.42
CA GLN A 88 11.01 -2.74 13.51
C GLN A 88 10.24 -4.06 13.48
N LEU A 89 8.95 -4.05 13.16
CA LEU A 89 8.15 -5.27 13.02
C LEU A 89 8.69 -6.17 11.92
N PHE A 90 9.02 -5.63 10.74
CA PHE A 90 9.63 -6.39 9.66
C PHE A 90 11.02 -6.91 10.02
N ALA A 91 11.84 -6.11 10.72
CA ALA A 91 13.12 -6.59 11.23
C ALA A 91 12.95 -7.80 12.16
N ASP A 92 11.94 -7.80 13.03
CA ASP A 92 11.62 -8.95 13.88
C ASP A 92 11.13 -10.16 13.08
N ILE A 93 10.33 -9.95 12.02
CA ILE A 93 9.88 -11.04 11.13
C ILE A 93 11.08 -11.70 10.45
N PHE A 94 12.01 -10.90 9.90
CA PHE A 94 13.24 -11.41 9.28
C PHE A 94 14.11 -12.20 10.27
N ARG A 95 14.26 -11.71 11.51
CA ARG A 95 14.98 -12.42 12.58
C ARG A 95 14.29 -13.74 12.92
N ALA A 96 12.96 -13.74 13.08
CA ALA A 96 12.20 -14.95 13.41
C ALA A 96 12.38 -16.03 12.34
N LEU A 97 12.27 -15.65 11.07
CA LEU A 97 12.41 -16.57 9.94
C LEU A 97 13.86 -16.99 9.66
N ASP A 98 14.85 -16.41 10.35
CA ASP A 98 16.27 -16.53 10.04
C ASP A 98 16.58 -16.21 8.57
N MET A 99 16.16 -15.02 8.14
CA MET A 99 16.32 -14.52 6.78
C MET A 99 16.96 -13.14 6.78
N LYS A 100 17.79 -12.85 5.76
CA LYS A 100 18.32 -11.51 5.50
C LYS A 100 17.53 -10.85 4.36
N PRO A 101 17.10 -9.58 4.50
CA PRO A 101 16.39 -8.88 3.44
C PRO A 101 17.27 -8.71 2.19
N VAL A 102 16.62 -8.65 1.03
CA VAL A 102 17.27 -8.36 -0.25
C VAL A 102 16.95 -6.96 -0.75
N PRO A 103 17.78 -6.38 -1.64
CA PRO A 103 17.46 -5.11 -2.27
C PRO A 103 16.12 -5.14 -3.00
N ALA A 104 15.43 -4.01 -3.01
CA ALA A 104 14.17 -3.87 -3.73
C ALA A 104 14.34 -4.03 -5.25
N HIS A 105 13.38 -4.73 -5.85
CA HIS A 105 13.27 -4.89 -7.29
C HIS A 105 13.01 -3.53 -7.96
N TRP A 106 13.55 -3.33 -9.15
CA TRP A 106 13.49 -2.02 -9.82
C TRP A 106 12.06 -1.55 -10.10
N VAL A 107 11.13 -2.48 -10.40
CA VAL A 107 9.72 -2.12 -10.57
C VAL A 107 9.13 -1.64 -9.24
N VAL A 108 9.46 -2.29 -8.13
CA VAL A 108 9.00 -1.83 -6.79
C VAL A 108 9.56 -0.44 -6.51
N LYS A 109 10.84 -0.18 -6.79
CA LYS A 109 11.43 1.16 -6.67
C LYS A 109 10.70 2.21 -7.51
N LEU A 110 10.29 1.84 -8.73
CA LEU A 110 9.51 2.71 -9.61
C LEU A 110 8.12 2.99 -9.04
N LEU A 111 7.42 1.97 -8.56
CA LEU A 111 6.07 2.09 -8.02
C LEU A 111 6.03 2.79 -6.65
N SER A 112 7.07 2.65 -5.84
CA SER A 112 7.25 3.32 -4.55
C SER A 112 8.00 4.66 -4.66
N SER A 113 8.14 5.19 -5.88
CA SER A 113 8.77 6.50 -6.09
C SER A 113 7.92 7.60 -5.47
N HIS A 114 8.57 8.47 -4.70
CA HIS A 114 7.88 9.47 -3.91
C HIS A 114 7.35 10.61 -4.76
N ASN A 115 6.22 11.17 -4.35
CA ASN A 115 5.59 12.29 -5.03
C ASN A 115 5.71 13.56 -4.18
N ASN A 116 6.48 14.56 -4.65
CA ASN A 116 6.52 15.86 -3.97
C ASN A 116 5.31 16.74 -4.30
N TYR A 117 4.44 16.30 -5.22
CA TYR A 117 3.16 16.95 -5.48
C TYR A 117 2.06 16.30 -4.65
N TYR A 118 1.55 17.05 -3.67
CA TYR A 118 0.60 16.57 -2.66
C TYR A 118 -0.57 15.75 -3.22
N PRO A 119 -1.27 16.16 -4.30
CA PRO A 119 -2.35 15.34 -4.85
C PRO A 119 -1.92 13.99 -5.40
N LEU A 120 -0.73 13.89 -6.00
CA LEU A 120 -0.23 12.59 -6.45
C LEU A 120 0.18 11.71 -5.28
N LYS A 121 0.76 12.29 -4.23
CA LYS A 121 1.05 11.55 -3.01
C LYS A 121 -0.20 10.94 -2.40
N VAL A 122 -1.24 11.76 -2.19
CA VAL A 122 -2.52 11.32 -1.60
C VAL A 122 -3.11 10.13 -2.37
N LEU A 123 -3.14 10.20 -3.70
CA LEU A 123 -3.67 9.10 -4.49
C LEU A 123 -2.70 7.91 -4.55
N MET A 124 -1.49 8.13 -5.05
CA MET A 124 -0.60 7.06 -5.51
C MET A 124 0.06 6.34 -4.34
N GLU A 125 0.36 7.05 -3.24
CA GLU A 125 0.97 6.45 -2.06
C GLU A 125 -0.13 5.94 -1.13
N HIS A 126 -1.09 6.78 -0.72
CA HIS A 126 -2.08 6.39 0.29
C HIS A 126 -3.29 5.63 -0.27
N ALA A 127 -4.07 6.26 -1.15
CA ALA A 127 -5.34 5.64 -1.58
C ALA A 127 -5.14 4.35 -2.39
N ILE A 128 -4.18 4.32 -3.30
CA ILE A 128 -3.95 3.18 -4.20
C ILE A 128 -2.74 2.35 -3.78
N GLY A 129 -1.62 3.00 -3.45
CA GLY A 129 -0.34 2.35 -3.13
C GLY A 129 -0.42 1.41 -1.94
N GLU A 130 -0.73 1.95 -0.76
CA GLU A 130 -0.97 1.19 0.47
C GLU A 130 -2.07 0.15 0.28
N GLY A 131 -3.09 0.43 -0.54
CA GLY A 131 -4.13 -0.54 -0.89
C GLY A 131 -3.59 -1.79 -1.60
N MET A 132 -2.67 -1.64 -2.55
CA MET A 132 -2.04 -2.79 -3.19
C MET A 132 -1.05 -3.52 -2.27
N VAL A 133 -0.42 -2.81 -1.33
CA VAL A 133 0.45 -3.43 -0.32
C VAL A 133 -0.39 -4.22 0.69
N LEU A 134 -1.56 -3.71 1.08
CA LEU A 134 -2.53 -4.40 1.91
C LEU A 134 -2.99 -5.70 1.26
N ASP A 135 -3.26 -5.71 -0.07
CA ASP A 135 -3.59 -6.94 -0.81
C ASP A 135 -2.47 -8.01 -0.65
N ILE A 136 -1.19 -7.59 -0.61
CA ILE A 136 -0.06 -8.51 -0.37
C ILE A 136 -0.04 -9.04 1.07
N PHE A 137 -0.31 -8.20 2.06
CA PHE A 137 -0.30 -8.63 3.45
C PHE A 137 -1.49 -9.52 3.78
N LYS A 138 -2.68 -9.04 3.44
CA LYS A 138 -3.95 -9.65 3.76
C LYS A 138 -4.20 -10.92 2.96
N ASP A 139 -4.11 -10.84 1.64
CA ASP A 139 -4.52 -11.96 0.80
C ASP A 139 -3.39 -12.93 0.58
N LEU A 140 -2.18 -12.43 0.27
CA LEU A 140 -1.04 -13.33 0.03
C LEU A 140 -0.43 -13.84 1.35
N LEU A 141 0.16 -12.98 2.18
CA LEU A 141 0.99 -13.45 3.30
C LEU A 141 0.18 -14.10 4.44
N LEU A 142 -0.96 -13.53 4.83
CA LEU A 142 -1.75 -14.11 5.93
C LEU A 142 -2.38 -15.46 5.55
N GLN A 143 -2.74 -15.69 4.29
CA GLN A 143 -3.31 -16.96 3.84
C GLN A 143 -2.23 -18.01 3.58
N THR A 144 -1.11 -17.63 2.96
CA THR A 144 -0.16 -18.60 2.38
C THR A 144 1.05 -18.91 3.27
N LEU A 145 1.29 -18.15 4.34
CA LEU A 145 2.29 -18.56 5.34
C LEU A 145 1.78 -19.78 6.14
N PRO A 146 2.59 -20.85 6.29
CA PRO A 146 2.12 -22.11 6.84
C PRO A 146 1.95 -22.05 8.37
N ASP A 147 0.74 -22.28 8.87
CA ASP A 147 0.48 -22.31 10.32
C ASP A 147 1.13 -23.49 11.04
N SER A 148 1.64 -24.48 10.30
CA SER A 148 2.44 -25.58 10.83
C SER A 148 3.84 -25.15 11.28
N ASP A 149 4.36 -24.02 10.80
CA ASP A 149 5.64 -23.48 11.27
C ASP A 149 5.43 -22.73 12.60
N PRO A 150 6.12 -23.10 13.69
CA PRO A 150 5.89 -22.53 15.01
C PRO A 150 6.15 -21.01 15.11
N ARG A 151 6.86 -20.43 14.15
CA ARG A 151 7.16 -18.98 14.10
C ARG A 151 6.05 -18.18 13.43
N VAL A 152 5.29 -18.79 12.52
CA VAL A 152 4.31 -18.13 11.67
C VAL A 152 3.15 -17.50 12.43
N PRO A 153 2.58 -18.09 13.50
CA PRO A 153 1.50 -17.46 14.25
C PRO A 153 1.85 -16.05 14.79
N LEU A 154 3.09 -15.86 15.26
CA LEU A 154 3.57 -14.56 15.73
C LEU A 154 3.77 -13.58 14.56
N ILE A 155 4.27 -14.06 13.43
CA ILE A 155 4.43 -13.26 12.20
C ILE A 155 3.06 -12.79 11.69
N LYS A 156 2.08 -13.68 11.56
CA LYS A 156 0.71 -13.32 11.18
C LYS A 156 0.11 -12.31 12.16
N LYS A 157 0.34 -12.45 13.47
CA LYS A 157 -0.10 -11.43 14.45
C LYS A 157 0.49 -10.04 14.16
N LYS A 158 1.79 -9.95 13.83
CA LYS A 158 2.44 -8.68 13.45
C LYS A 158 1.87 -8.13 12.13
N LEU A 159 1.69 -8.98 11.11
CA LEU A 159 1.10 -8.58 9.82
C LEU A 159 -0.33 -8.05 9.98
N ARG A 160 -1.17 -8.68 10.83
CA ARG A 160 -2.52 -8.17 11.11
C ARG A 160 -2.52 -6.81 11.79
N LEU A 161 -1.50 -6.48 12.59
CA LEU A 161 -1.35 -5.14 13.14
C LEU A 161 -1.09 -4.13 12.02
N VAL A 162 -0.11 -4.41 11.17
CA VAL A 162 0.21 -3.58 10.00
C VAL A 162 -1.03 -3.39 9.13
N CYS A 163 -1.75 -4.46 8.79
CA CYS A 163 -2.96 -4.40 7.96
C CYS A 163 -4.00 -3.40 8.50
N ARG A 164 -4.26 -3.39 9.82
CA ARG A 164 -5.22 -2.44 10.42
C ARG A 164 -4.75 -1.00 10.31
N GLU A 165 -3.45 -0.76 10.44
CA GLU A 165 -2.88 0.57 10.34
C GLU A 165 -2.92 1.08 8.88
N GLU A 166 -2.57 0.21 7.91
CA GLU A 166 -2.70 0.50 6.48
C GLU A 166 -4.16 0.81 6.11
N GLU A 167 -5.14 0.12 6.69
CA GLU A 167 -6.56 0.41 6.47
C GLU A 167 -6.92 1.86 6.87
N GLU A 168 -6.39 2.37 7.98
CA GLU A 168 -6.60 3.76 8.36
C GLU A 168 -5.95 4.73 7.36
N HIS A 169 -4.75 4.40 6.87
CA HIS A 169 -3.99 5.27 5.97
C HIS A 169 -4.67 5.38 4.61
N ILE A 170 -5.07 4.26 4.04
CA ILE A 170 -5.79 4.24 2.77
C ILE A 170 -7.15 4.93 2.94
N ALA A 171 -7.86 4.77 4.07
CA ALA A 171 -9.15 5.44 4.29
C ALA A 171 -9.01 6.96 4.32
N TRP A 172 -7.95 7.45 4.95
CA TRP A 172 -7.58 8.86 4.90
C TRP A 172 -7.21 9.29 3.47
N GLY A 173 -6.40 8.50 2.75
CA GLY A 173 -6.00 8.75 1.37
C GLY A 173 -7.19 8.87 0.42
N GLU A 174 -8.18 8.00 0.56
CA GLU A 174 -9.43 8.04 -0.19
C GLU A 174 -10.26 9.29 0.12
N LYS A 175 -10.41 9.65 1.40
CA LYS A 175 -11.10 10.88 1.82
C LYS A 175 -10.46 12.10 1.17
N GLU A 176 -9.14 12.23 1.27
CA GLU A 176 -8.41 13.36 0.70
C GLU A 176 -8.41 13.35 -0.83
N THR A 177 -8.38 12.17 -1.45
CA THR A 177 -8.52 12.03 -2.91
C THR A 177 -9.87 12.58 -3.37
N ARG A 178 -10.98 12.21 -2.72
CA ARG A 178 -12.32 12.74 -3.05
C ARG A 178 -12.37 14.26 -2.88
N ARG A 179 -11.81 14.80 -1.80
CA ARG A 179 -11.72 16.26 -1.56
C ARG A 179 -10.95 16.95 -2.69
N LEU A 180 -9.77 16.44 -3.05
CA LEU A 180 -8.92 17.01 -4.09
C LEU A 180 -9.56 16.95 -5.48
N LEU A 181 -10.30 15.88 -5.79
CA LEU A 181 -11.04 15.76 -7.05
C LEU A 181 -12.22 16.73 -7.13
N ALA A 182 -12.87 17.04 -6.00
CA ALA A 182 -13.91 18.07 -5.92
C ALA A 182 -13.32 19.47 -6.13
N GLU A 183 -12.17 19.78 -5.51
CA GLU A 183 -11.48 21.07 -5.66
C GLU A 183 -10.83 21.24 -7.03
N LYS A 184 -10.32 20.16 -7.63
CA LYS A 184 -9.55 20.17 -8.87
C LYS A 184 -10.00 19.03 -9.80
N PRO A 185 -11.16 19.18 -10.47
CA PRO A 185 -11.69 18.14 -11.36
C PRO A 185 -10.75 17.71 -12.49
N TRP A 186 -9.81 18.57 -12.89
CA TRP A 186 -8.81 18.25 -13.91
C TRP A 186 -7.86 17.12 -13.50
N LEU A 187 -7.74 16.81 -12.19
CA LEU A 187 -6.92 15.71 -11.67
C LEU A 187 -7.44 14.32 -12.08
N LYS A 188 -8.70 14.19 -12.52
CA LYS A 188 -9.27 12.91 -12.97
C LYS A 188 -8.44 12.26 -14.08
N THR A 189 -8.10 13.03 -15.12
CA THR A 189 -7.35 12.54 -16.28
C THR A 189 -5.95 12.02 -15.92
N PRO A 190 -5.08 12.77 -15.22
CA PRO A 190 -3.75 12.30 -14.87
C PRO A 190 -3.79 11.17 -13.84
N TYR A 191 -4.78 11.16 -12.92
CA TYR A 191 -4.98 10.04 -11.99
C TYR A 191 -5.31 8.75 -12.72
N PHE A 192 -6.29 8.79 -13.64
CA PHE A 192 -6.63 7.65 -14.49
C PHE A 192 -5.43 7.20 -15.33
N GLY A 193 -4.68 8.15 -15.89
CA GLY A 193 -3.48 7.88 -16.66
C GLY A 193 -2.39 7.15 -15.87
N LEU A 194 -2.13 7.59 -14.64
CA LEU A 194 -1.14 6.93 -13.77
C LEU A 194 -1.60 5.56 -13.31
N LEU A 195 -2.89 5.39 -13.02
CA LEU A 195 -3.47 4.08 -12.72
C LEU A 195 -3.25 3.11 -13.89
N GLU A 196 -3.59 3.52 -15.12
CA GLU A 196 -3.39 2.73 -16.33
C GLU A 196 -1.92 2.38 -16.56
N LEU A 197 -1.02 3.34 -16.34
CA LEU A 197 0.43 3.12 -16.45
C LEU A 197 0.91 2.09 -15.41
N GLN A 198 0.51 2.23 -14.15
CA GLN A 198 0.87 1.31 -13.08
C GLN A 198 0.37 -0.12 -13.36
N MET A 199 -0.89 -0.26 -13.79
CA MET A 199 -1.46 -1.56 -14.15
C MET A 199 -0.78 -2.19 -15.37
N SER A 200 -0.22 -1.38 -16.28
CA SER A 200 0.54 -1.88 -17.44
C SER A 200 1.91 -2.45 -17.07
N VAL A 201 2.50 -1.97 -15.97
CA VAL A 201 3.83 -2.38 -15.50
C VAL A 201 3.74 -3.55 -14.53
N LEU A 202 2.61 -3.74 -13.83
CA LEU A 202 2.41 -4.80 -12.84
C LEU A 202 2.73 -6.22 -13.37
N PRO A 203 2.35 -6.63 -14.60
CA PRO A 203 2.72 -7.94 -15.14
C PRO A 203 4.23 -8.17 -15.26
N LEU A 204 5.05 -7.11 -15.35
CA LEU A 204 6.51 -7.23 -15.41
C LEU A 204 7.12 -7.71 -14.09
N LEU A 205 6.45 -7.49 -12.95
CA LEU A 205 6.86 -8.07 -11.67
C LEU A 205 6.72 -9.59 -11.67
N VAL A 206 5.66 -10.11 -12.30
CA VAL A 206 5.35 -11.53 -12.29
C VAL A 206 6.25 -12.34 -13.21
N ARG A 207 6.82 -11.72 -14.24
CA ARG A 207 7.91 -12.33 -15.03
C ARG A 207 9.09 -12.81 -14.21
N ALA A 208 9.36 -12.19 -13.05
CA ALA A 208 10.40 -12.67 -12.14
C ALA A 208 10.09 -14.06 -11.56
N PHE A 209 8.81 -14.43 -11.51
CA PHE A 209 8.30 -15.69 -10.97
C PHE A 209 7.78 -16.66 -12.02
N GLU A 210 7.55 -16.23 -13.26
CA GLU A 210 6.97 -17.07 -14.34
C GLU A 210 7.70 -18.41 -14.51
N LYS A 211 9.04 -18.42 -14.47
CA LYS A 211 9.83 -19.66 -14.58
C LYS A 211 9.66 -20.62 -13.39
N ARG A 212 9.26 -20.09 -12.23
CA ARG A 212 9.02 -20.83 -10.98
C ARG A 212 7.54 -21.12 -10.74
N ALA A 213 6.64 -20.47 -11.51
CA ALA A 213 5.21 -20.50 -11.29
C ALA A 213 4.54 -21.83 -11.67
N GLY A 214 5.20 -22.67 -12.49
CA GLY A 214 4.65 -23.91 -13.08
C GLY A 214 3.65 -24.67 -12.21
N ASN A 215 4.16 -25.51 -11.29
CA ASN A 215 3.33 -26.33 -10.38
C ASN A 215 3.46 -25.90 -8.91
N HIS A 216 4.03 -24.73 -8.64
CA HIS A 216 4.22 -24.28 -7.26
C HIS A 216 2.84 -23.91 -6.66
N PRO A 217 2.45 -24.47 -5.49
CA PRO A 217 1.11 -24.30 -4.93
C PRO A 217 0.63 -22.84 -4.87
N VAL A 218 1.46 -21.95 -4.30
CA VAL A 218 1.12 -20.52 -4.21
C VAL A 218 1.30 -19.76 -5.53
N LEU A 219 2.44 -19.92 -6.22
CA LEU A 219 2.72 -19.13 -7.43
C LEU A 219 1.79 -19.45 -8.61
N ALA A 220 1.17 -20.63 -8.65
CA ALA A 220 0.15 -20.96 -9.64
C ALA A 220 -1.07 -20.01 -9.57
N HIS A 221 -1.33 -19.41 -8.40
CA HIS A 221 -2.40 -18.44 -8.20
C HIS A 221 -2.02 -17.01 -8.61
N LEU A 222 -0.73 -16.74 -8.87
CA LEU A 222 -0.25 -15.38 -9.10
C LEU A 222 -0.95 -14.65 -10.26
N PRO A 223 -1.27 -15.28 -11.42
CA PRO A 223 -2.06 -14.63 -12.45
C PRO A 223 -3.48 -14.25 -11.99
N GLY A 224 -4.14 -15.13 -11.23
CA GLY A 224 -5.48 -14.90 -10.70
C GLY A 224 -5.48 -13.79 -9.64
N PHE A 225 -4.50 -13.80 -8.75
CA PHE A 225 -4.30 -12.78 -7.72
C PHE A 225 -4.02 -11.41 -8.34
N LEU A 226 -3.14 -11.33 -9.35
CA LEU A 226 -2.93 -10.07 -10.09
C LEU A 226 -4.21 -9.55 -10.72
N ALA A 227 -5.00 -10.43 -11.36
CA ALA A 227 -6.26 -10.03 -11.97
C ALA A 227 -7.26 -9.54 -10.92
N HIS A 228 -7.26 -10.11 -9.72
CA HIS A 228 -8.03 -9.63 -8.59
C HIS A 228 -7.59 -8.21 -8.17
N VAL A 229 -6.29 -8.00 -7.89
CA VAL A 229 -5.75 -6.69 -7.51
C VAL A 229 -6.10 -5.63 -8.56
N GLN A 230 -5.93 -5.94 -9.85
CA GLN A 230 -6.31 -5.04 -10.93
C GLN A 230 -7.78 -4.65 -10.86
N ARG A 231 -8.69 -5.63 -10.75
CA ARG A 231 -10.14 -5.36 -10.67
C ARG A 231 -10.48 -4.45 -9.48
N ARG A 232 -9.96 -4.78 -8.30
CA ARG A 232 -10.18 -4.00 -7.06
C ARG A 232 -9.67 -2.57 -7.22
N VAL A 233 -8.46 -2.38 -7.72
CA VAL A 233 -7.87 -1.04 -7.95
C VAL A 233 -8.71 -0.21 -8.93
N TYR A 234 -9.20 -0.81 -10.02
CA TYR A 234 -10.08 -0.13 -10.96
C TYR A 234 -11.43 0.22 -10.33
N GLN A 235 -11.99 -0.68 -9.52
CA GLN A 235 -13.26 -0.46 -8.84
C GLN A 235 -13.14 0.67 -7.80
N GLN A 236 -12.10 0.65 -6.97
CA GLN A 236 -11.75 1.73 -6.05
C GLN A 236 -11.61 3.07 -6.80
N GLY A 237 -10.95 3.07 -7.96
CA GLY A 237 -10.80 4.27 -8.78
C GLY A 237 -12.11 4.81 -9.36
N LYS A 238 -13.10 3.95 -9.62
CA LYS A 238 -14.46 4.36 -10.02
C LYS A 238 -15.19 4.99 -8.85
N GLU A 239 -15.13 4.36 -7.68
CA GLU A 239 -15.75 4.87 -6.45
C GLU A 239 -15.16 6.21 -5.98
N LEU A 240 -13.87 6.42 -6.24
CA LEU A 240 -13.21 7.70 -6.02
C LEU A 240 -13.52 8.74 -7.11
N GLY A 241 -14.11 8.34 -8.24
CA GLY A 241 -14.60 9.22 -9.28
C GLY A 241 -13.56 9.73 -10.29
N PHE A 242 -12.42 9.04 -10.42
CA PHE A 242 -11.39 9.37 -11.42
C PHE A 242 -11.26 8.32 -12.53
N VAL A 243 -11.69 7.08 -12.31
CA VAL A 243 -11.82 6.08 -13.38
C VAL A 243 -13.18 6.28 -14.07
N PRO A 244 -13.23 6.40 -15.40
CA PRO A 244 -14.49 6.52 -16.14
C PRO A 244 -15.30 5.21 -16.11
N ASP A 245 -16.62 5.32 -16.13
CA ASP A 245 -17.55 4.16 -16.13
C ASP A 245 -17.29 3.22 -17.31
N THR A 246 -17.11 3.83 -18.49
CA THR A 246 -16.75 3.12 -19.72
C THR A 246 -15.26 3.31 -19.99
N ARG A 247 -14.54 2.20 -20.12
CA ARG A 247 -13.10 2.22 -20.42
C ARG A 247 -12.85 2.94 -21.76
N PRO A 248 -12.03 4.01 -21.80
CA PRO A 248 -11.78 4.74 -23.03
C PRO A 248 -10.99 3.91 -24.04
N GLY A 249 -11.10 4.26 -25.32
CA GLY A 249 -10.28 3.67 -26.39
C GLY A 249 -8.78 3.91 -26.19
N ALA A 250 -7.96 3.11 -26.86
CA ALA A 250 -6.50 3.07 -26.67
C ALA A 250 -5.81 4.44 -26.79
N ALA A 251 -6.19 5.25 -27.79
CA ALA A 251 -5.60 6.59 -27.98
C ALA A 251 -5.88 7.53 -26.80
N LYS A 252 -7.11 7.54 -26.27
CA LYS A 252 -7.48 8.36 -25.10
C LYS A 252 -6.75 7.89 -23.84
N ARG A 253 -6.59 6.57 -23.67
CA ARG A 253 -5.80 5.99 -22.57
C ARG A 253 -4.32 6.38 -22.68
N ALA A 254 -3.73 6.31 -23.86
CA ALA A 254 -2.34 6.73 -24.10
C ALA A 254 -2.14 8.23 -23.80
N ALA A 255 -3.07 9.07 -24.22
CA ALA A 255 -3.04 10.50 -23.90
C ALA A 255 -3.15 10.74 -22.38
N ALA A 256 -4.06 10.04 -21.69
CA ALA A 256 -4.19 10.13 -20.24
C ALA A 256 -2.91 9.67 -19.52
N MET A 257 -2.33 8.52 -19.92
CA MET A 257 -1.05 8.03 -19.41
C MET A 257 0.07 9.06 -19.61
N GLY A 258 0.16 9.66 -20.80
CA GLY A 258 1.13 10.72 -21.09
C GLY A 258 0.95 11.95 -20.20
N PHE A 259 -0.30 12.37 -19.96
CA PHE A 259 -0.60 13.49 -19.06
C PHE A 259 -0.26 13.14 -17.61
N GLY A 260 -0.61 11.94 -17.15
CA GLY A 260 -0.25 11.41 -15.85
C GLY A 260 1.26 11.41 -15.63
N LEU A 261 2.01 10.88 -16.59
CA LEU A 261 3.48 10.87 -16.56
C LEU A 261 4.08 12.27 -16.53
N ALA A 262 3.51 13.23 -17.29
CA ALA A 262 3.96 14.62 -17.27
C ALA A 262 3.74 15.27 -15.89
N VAL A 263 2.59 15.03 -15.25
CA VAL A 263 2.30 15.51 -13.89
C VAL A 263 3.23 14.84 -12.88
N PHE A 264 3.48 13.53 -13.01
CA PHE A 264 4.43 12.80 -12.18
C PHE A 264 5.86 13.35 -12.33
N ALA A 265 6.35 13.53 -13.55
CA ALA A 265 7.68 14.09 -13.80
C ALA A 265 7.80 15.49 -13.21
N ARG A 266 6.80 16.36 -13.41
CA ARG A 266 6.74 17.69 -12.78
C ARG A 266 6.74 17.60 -11.25
N SER A 267 6.06 16.60 -10.68
CA SER A 267 6.01 16.42 -9.23
C SER A 267 7.38 16.16 -8.63
N GLN A 268 8.29 15.50 -9.34
CA GLN A 268 9.64 15.23 -8.84
C GLN A 268 10.44 16.51 -8.58
N PHE A 269 10.13 17.58 -9.32
CA PHE A 269 10.75 18.91 -9.15
C PHE A 269 9.91 19.88 -8.31
N ALA A 270 8.74 19.46 -7.84
CA ALA A 270 7.87 20.31 -7.03
C ALA A 270 8.51 20.56 -5.65
N ARG A 271 8.45 21.81 -5.20
CA ARG A 271 8.79 22.17 -3.82
C ARG A 271 7.52 22.21 -3.00
N SER A 272 7.52 21.51 -1.86
CA SER A 272 6.46 21.65 -0.87
C SER A 272 6.47 23.07 -0.32
N GLN A 273 5.29 23.66 -0.13
CA GLN A 273 5.11 24.96 0.52
C GLN A 273 4.23 24.78 1.75
N SER A 274 4.63 25.38 2.88
CA SER A 274 3.84 25.38 4.11
C SER A 274 2.46 26.01 3.85
N ARG A 275 1.41 25.22 4.05
CA ARG A 275 0.03 25.70 4.09
C ARG A 275 -0.44 25.95 5.53
N LEU A 276 0.09 25.18 6.48
CA LEU A 276 -0.34 25.23 7.87
C LEU A 276 -0.18 26.63 8.49
N GLU A 277 0.95 27.29 8.23
CA GLU A 277 1.23 28.68 8.68
C GLU A 277 0.17 29.69 8.24
N LYS A 278 -0.58 29.39 7.17
CA LYS A 278 -1.60 30.29 6.61
C LYS A 278 -3.00 30.01 7.13
N ILE A 279 -3.26 28.79 7.64
CA ILE A 279 -4.61 28.33 7.96
C ILE A 279 -4.80 27.99 9.45
N TYR A 280 -3.71 27.87 10.23
CA TYR A 280 -3.78 27.35 11.61
C TYR A 280 -4.67 28.17 12.54
N ILE A 281 -4.69 29.51 12.44
CA ILE A 281 -5.53 30.37 13.28
C ILE A 281 -7.02 30.06 13.04
N ALA A 282 -7.42 30.02 11.78
CA ALA A 282 -8.80 29.73 11.39
C ALA A 282 -9.21 28.30 11.79
N GLU A 283 -8.35 27.31 11.56
CA GLU A 283 -8.66 25.93 11.95
C GLU A 283 -8.67 25.68 13.47
N LEU A 284 -8.02 26.54 14.25
CA LEU A 284 -8.12 26.55 15.72
C LEU A 284 -9.35 27.32 16.23
N GLY A 285 -10.13 27.95 15.34
CA GLY A 285 -11.30 28.76 15.71
C GLY A 285 -10.92 30.08 16.40
N LEU A 286 -9.74 30.63 16.08
CA LEU A 286 -9.20 31.85 16.68
C LEU A 286 -9.30 33.08 15.76
N SER A 287 -10.10 32.98 14.69
CA SER A 287 -10.35 34.01 13.68
C SER A 287 -11.69 34.70 13.87
#